data_AF-A0A411MG04-F1
#
_entry.id   AF-A0A411MG04-F1
#
_cell.length_a   1.000
_cell.length_b   1.000
_cell.length_c   1.000
_cell.angle_alpha   90.00
_cell.angle_beta   90.00
_cell.angle_gamma   90.00
#
_symmetry.space_group_name_H-M   'P 1'
#
loop_
_entity.id
_entity.type
_entity.pdbx_description
1 polymer ?
#
loop_
_entity_poly.entity_id
_entity_poly.type
_entity_poly.pdbx_seq_one_letter_code
_entity_poly.pdbx_strand_id
1 'polypeptide(L)'
;MRVVIALLLMLSGYAYAGCGSIGDADQRAYCYAREGGSCGSINNRDLRAACDAETQGGSCGSIADRDQRAYCDAKKGGSCGSIGNRDLRAACDAETQGGSCGSIGDRDQRAYCDAMKGGSCGSIDDRDLRAQCDAMKH
;
A
#
# COMPACT_ATOMS: atom_id res chain seq x y z
N MET A 1 -31.00 18.55 29.70
CA MET A 1 -29.84 18.96 28.86
C MET A 1 -28.73 17.90 28.86
N ARG A 2 -29.04 16.61 28.67
CA ARG A 2 -28.04 15.53 28.49
C ARG A 2 -28.15 14.82 27.14
N VAL A 3 -29.26 15.02 26.44
CA VAL A 3 -29.53 14.43 25.12
C VAL A 3 -28.76 15.15 24.01
N VAL A 4 -28.42 16.44 24.19
CA VAL A 4 -27.70 17.25 23.19
C VAL A 4 -26.23 16.80 23.03
N ILE A 5 -25.60 16.30 24.09
CA ILE A 5 -24.19 15.85 24.05
C ILE A 5 -24.07 14.51 23.31
N ALA A 6 -25.07 13.63 23.41
CA ALA A 6 -25.06 12.34 22.72
C ALA A 6 -25.22 12.46 21.18
N LEU A 7 -25.89 13.52 20.70
CA LEU A 7 -26.06 13.79 19.27
C LEU A 7 -24.80 14.36 18.61
N LEU A 8 -23.93 15.04 19.35
CA LEU A 8 -22.68 15.58 18.82
C LEU A 8 -21.60 14.51 18.58
N LEU A 9 -21.67 13.37 19.26
CA LEU A 9 -20.74 12.24 19.04
C LEU A 9 -21.04 11.45 17.76
N MET A 10 -22.26 11.58 17.22
CA MET A 10 -22.66 10.95 15.95
C MET A 10 -22.28 11.78 14.72
N LEU A 11 -21.82 13.03 14.89
CA LEU A 11 -21.32 13.90 13.82
C LEU A 11 -19.79 13.88 13.67
N SER A 12 -19.11 12.97 14.38
CA SER A 12 -17.72 12.60 14.10
C SER A 12 -17.67 11.69 12.88
N GLY A 13 -18.33 12.09 11.78
CA GLY A 13 -17.94 11.70 10.45
C GLY A 13 -16.60 12.34 10.16
N TYR A 14 -15.54 11.86 10.82
CA TYR A 14 -14.22 11.99 10.27
C TYR A 14 -14.37 11.44 8.86
N ALA A 15 -14.25 12.31 7.86
CA ALA A 15 -14.04 11.90 6.49
C ALA A 15 -12.68 11.21 6.51
N TYR A 16 -12.71 9.96 6.95
CA TYR A 16 -11.57 9.10 7.07
C TYR A 16 -11.15 8.83 5.64
N ALA A 17 -9.88 9.10 5.34
CA ALA A 17 -9.29 8.82 4.04
C ALA A 17 -9.14 7.30 3.89
N GLY A 18 -10.26 6.60 3.75
CA GLY A 18 -10.27 5.19 3.37
C GLY A 18 -9.95 5.06 1.88
N CYS A 19 -9.84 3.82 1.41
CA CYS A 19 -9.51 3.50 0.01
C CYS A 19 -10.36 4.26 -1.02
N GLY A 20 -11.57 4.71 -0.67
CA GLY A 20 -12.45 5.52 -1.52
C GLY A 20 -11.89 6.87 -1.99
N SER A 21 -10.82 7.37 -1.37
CA SER A 21 -10.16 8.62 -1.79
C SER A 21 -9.11 8.43 -2.89
N ILE A 22 -8.75 7.18 -3.19
CA ILE A 22 -7.79 6.83 -4.25
C ILE A 22 -8.50 6.98 -5.61
N GLY A 23 -7.96 7.80 -6.50
CA GLY A 23 -8.47 8.05 -7.85
C GLY A 23 -8.27 6.87 -8.78
N ASP A 24 -7.07 6.29 -8.81
CA ASP A 24 -6.76 5.10 -9.58
C ASP A 24 -7.63 3.91 -9.17
N ALA A 25 -8.35 3.33 -10.14
CA ALA A 25 -9.33 2.28 -9.87
C ALA A 25 -8.68 0.97 -9.42
N ASP A 26 -7.51 0.64 -9.96
CA ASP A 26 -6.80 -0.59 -9.67
C ASP A 26 -6.12 -0.50 -8.28
N GLN A 27 -5.51 0.64 -7.94
CA GLN A 27 -4.98 0.91 -6.61
C GLN A 27 -6.09 0.95 -5.55
N ARG A 28 -7.23 1.58 -5.86
CA ARG A 28 -8.40 1.58 -4.96
C ARG A 28 -8.92 0.18 -4.69
N ALA A 29 -9.05 -0.64 -5.74
CA ALA A 29 -9.48 -2.03 -5.60
C ALA A 29 -8.46 -2.87 -4.81
N TYR A 30 -7.16 -2.67 -5.05
CA TYR A 30 -6.10 -3.29 -4.27
C TYR A 30 -6.16 -2.91 -2.78
N CYS A 31 -6.36 -1.63 -2.48
CA CYS A 31 -6.54 -1.14 -1.12
C CYS A 31 -7.72 -1.83 -0.42
N TYR A 32 -8.92 -1.87 -1.05
CA TYR A 32 -10.07 -2.57 -0.50
C TYR A 32 -9.85 -4.08 -0.32
N ALA A 33 -9.11 -4.72 -1.23
CA ALA A 33 -8.80 -6.13 -1.11
C ALA A 33 -7.95 -6.42 0.13
N ARG A 34 -7.02 -5.52 0.50
CA ARG A 34 -6.23 -5.66 1.73
C ARG A 34 -7.05 -5.46 3.01
N GLU A 35 -8.18 -4.78 2.94
CA GLU A 35 -9.17 -4.67 4.04
C GLU A 35 -10.15 -5.86 4.11
N GLY A 36 -9.94 -6.91 3.31
CA GLY A 36 -10.78 -8.11 3.26
C GLY A 36 -11.74 -8.17 2.07
N GLY A 37 -11.62 -7.25 1.11
CA GLY A 37 -12.31 -7.28 -0.18
C GLY A 37 -11.73 -8.30 -1.18
N SER A 38 -12.08 -8.14 -2.47
CA SER A 38 -11.62 -9.02 -3.55
C SER A 38 -10.71 -8.30 -4.55
N CYS A 39 -9.68 -9.01 -5.03
CA CYS A 39 -8.78 -8.57 -6.10
C CYS A 39 -9.42 -8.60 -7.50
N GLY A 40 -10.64 -9.15 -7.66
CA GLY A 40 -11.27 -9.41 -8.96
C GLY A 40 -11.58 -8.16 -9.79
N SER A 41 -11.67 -6.98 -9.16
CA SER A 41 -11.93 -5.70 -9.84
C SER A 41 -10.67 -5.01 -10.35
N ILE A 42 -9.48 -5.56 -10.09
CA ILE A 42 -8.20 -5.02 -10.56
C ILE A 42 -7.99 -5.44 -12.03
N ASN A 43 -7.83 -4.46 -12.92
CA ASN A 43 -7.64 -4.66 -14.35
C ASN A 43 -6.17 -4.95 -14.70
N ASN A 44 -5.24 -4.28 -14.03
CA ASN A 44 -3.82 -4.54 -14.13
C ASN A 44 -3.53 -5.97 -13.64
N ARG A 45 -3.08 -6.83 -14.56
CA ARG A 45 -2.88 -8.26 -14.30
C ARG A 45 -1.79 -8.51 -13.26
N ASP A 46 -0.72 -7.73 -13.29
CA ASP A 46 0.41 -7.88 -12.37
C ASP A 46 0.00 -7.42 -10.97
N LEU A 47 -0.71 -6.29 -10.86
CA LEU A 47 -1.25 -5.83 -9.58
C LEU A 47 -2.29 -6.81 -9.02
N ARG A 48 -3.15 -7.38 -9.87
CA ARG A 48 -4.12 -8.39 -9.44
C ARG A 48 -3.42 -9.65 -8.93
N ALA A 49 -2.40 -10.13 -9.65
CA ALA A 49 -1.64 -11.30 -9.22
C ALA A 49 -0.90 -11.04 -7.90
N ALA A 50 -0.33 -9.85 -7.71
CA ALA A 50 0.26 -9.45 -6.43
C ALA A 50 -0.80 -9.42 -5.31
N CYS A 51 -1.97 -8.84 -5.58
CA CYS A 51 -3.10 -8.82 -4.65
C CYS A 51 -3.53 -10.23 -4.22
N ASP A 52 -3.71 -11.15 -5.17
CA ASP A 52 -4.10 -12.53 -4.90
C ASP A 52 -3.02 -13.27 -4.09
N ALA A 53 -1.73 -13.01 -4.40
CA ALA A 53 -0.62 -13.60 -3.68
C ALA A 53 -0.55 -13.13 -2.21
N GLU A 54 -0.85 -11.86 -1.95
CA GLU A 54 -0.82 -11.26 -0.61
C GLU A 54 -2.05 -11.58 0.23
N THR A 55 -3.25 -11.55 -0.36
CA THR A 55 -4.52 -11.68 0.38
C THR A 55 -5.04 -13.12 0.47
N GLN A 56 -4.75 -13.95 -0.54
CA GLN A 56 -5.26 -15.33 -0.62
C GLN A 56 -4.14 -16.38 -0.49
N GLY A 57 -2.90 -15.94 -0.23
CA GLY A 57 -1.74 -16.82 -0.11
C GLY A 57 -1.27 -17.42 -1.44
N GLY A 58 -1.78 -16.93 -2.57
CA GLY A 58 -1.44 -17.40 -3.92
C GLY A 58 0.03 -17.22 -4.30
N SER A 59 0.43 -17.75 -5.46
CA SER A 59 1.80 -17.63 -5.97
C SER A 59 2.04 -16.30 -6.68
N CYS A 60 3.25 -15.73 -6.54
CA CYS A 60 3.70 -14.56 -7.30
C CYS A 60 4.03 -14.90 -8.77
N GLY A 61 4.00 -16.17 -9.17
CA GLY A 61 4.40 -16.64 -10.50
C GLY A 61 3.58 -16.09 -11.67
N SER A 62 2.36 -15.59 -11.41
CA SER A 62 1.50 -14.98 -12.43
C SER A 62 1.84 -13.51 -12.72
N ILE A 63 2.74 -12.89 -11.96
CA ILE A 63 3.23 -11.53 -12.18
C ILE A 63 4.25 -11.56 -13.32
N ALA A 64 3.93 -10.90 -14.44
CA ALA A 64 4.78 -10.84 -15.62
C ALA A 64 5.99 -9.93 -15.39
N ASP A 65 5.78 -8.75 -14.82
CA ASP A 65 6.86 -7.86 -14.43
C ASP A 65 7.83 -8.55 -13.44
N ARG A 66 9.11 -8.61 -13.82
CA ARG A 66 10.12 -9.34 -13.07
C ARG A 66 10.40 -8.70 -11.71
N ASP A 67 10.40 -7.37 -11.65
CA ASP A 67 10.74 -6.62 -10.45
C ASP A 67 9.59 -6.69 -9.45
N GLN A 68 8.33 -6.58 -9.91
CA GLN A 68 7.14 -6.79 -9.09
C GLN A 68 7.04 -8.24 -8.60
N ARG A 69 7.38 -9.23 -9.45
CA ARG A 69 7.40 -10.64 -9.03
C ARG A 69 8.43 -10.87 -7.93
N ALA A 70 9.66 -10.37 -8.13
CA ALA A 70 10.72 -10.50 -7.14
C ALA A 70 10.37 -9.78 -5.82
N TYR A 71 9.71 -8.62 -5.89
CA TYR A 71 9.19 -7.91 -4.72
C TYR A 71 8.13 -8.75 -3.97
N CYS A 72 7.16 -9.32 -4.70
CA CYS A 72 6.16 -10.22 -4.13
C CYS A 72 6.81 -11.45 -3.47
N ASP A 73 7.76 -12.11 -4.14
CA ASP A 73 8.49 -13.26 -3.60
C ASP A 73 9.28 -12.88 -2.33
N ALA A 74 9.90 -11.70 -2.30
CA ALA A 74 10.64 -11.21 -1.14
C ALA A 74 9.73 -11.00 0.08
N LYS A 75 8.53 -10.44 -0.10
CA LYS A 75 7.54 -10.29 0.98
C LYS A 75 7.10 -11.64 1.57
N LYS A 76 7.23 -12.73 0.81
CA LYS A 76 6.95 -14.11 1.25
C LYS A 76 8.19 -14.85 1.79
N GLY A 77 9.29 -14.14 2.05
CA GLY A 77 10.53 -14.70 2.62
C GLY A 77 11.67 -14.90 1.61
N GLY A 78 11.51 -14.47 0.37
CA GLY A 78 12.57 -14.42 -0.64
C GLY A 78 13.57 -13.26 -0.44
N SER A 79 14.37 -12.98 -1.48
CA SER A 79 15.37 -11.90 -1.47
C SER A 79 15.02 -10.76 -2.43
N CYS A 80 15.25 -9.52 -1.99
CA CYS A 80 15.13 -8.31 -2.81
C CYS A 80 16.25 -8.16 -3.87
N GLY A 81 17.31 -8.99 -3.81
CA GLY A 81 18.50 -8.83 -4.66
C GLY A 81 18.27 -9.00 -6.16
N SER A 82 17.17 -9.66 -6.56
CA SER A 82 16.80 -9.84 -7.97
C SER A 82 16.02 -8.66 -8.57
N ILE A 83 15.65 -7.67 -7.76
CA ILE A 83 14.94 -6.46 -8.21
C ILE A 83 15.95 -5.53 -8.89
N GLY A 84 15.73 -5.24 -10.17
CA GLY A 84 16.55 -4.34 -10.99
C GLY A 84 16.25 -2.87 -10.72
N ASN A 85 14.99 -2.53 -10.49
CA ASN A 85 14.57 -1.19 -10.10
C ASN A 85 15.14 -0.83 -8.71
N ARG A 86 15.95 0.24 -8.65
CA ARG A 86 16.65 0.65 -7.44
C ARG A 86 15.71 1.07 -6.31
N ASP A 87 14.66 1.83 -6.65
CA ASP A 87 13.72 2.38 -5.68
C ASP A 87 12.83 1.26 -5.12
N LEU A 88 12.34 0.38 -5.99
CA LEU A 88 11.59 -0.81 -5.57
C LEU A 88 12.44 -1.75 -4.71
N ARG A 89 13.72 -1.94 -5.06
CA ARG A 89 14.64 -2.75 -4.25
C ARG A 89 14.87 -2.12 -2.87
N ALA A 90 15.08 -0.81 -2.81
CA ALA A 90 15.25 -0.10 -1.56
C ALA A 90 14.00 -0.17 -0.67
N ALA A 91 12.81 -0.04 -1.27
CA ALA A 91 11.54 -0.25 -0.57
C ALA A 91 11.42 -1.69 -0.04
N CYS A 92 11.76 -2.68 -0.86
CA CYS A 92 11.80 -4.10 -0.48
C CYS A 92 12.73 -4.35 0.72
N ASP A 93 13.96 -3.85 0.68
CA ASP A 93 14.94 -4.01 1.76
C ASP A 93 14.46 -3.31 3.04
N ALA A 94 13.82 -2.14 2.91
CA ALA A 94 13.28 -1.40 4.04
C ALA A 94 12.11 -2.11 4.74
N GLU A 95 11.25 -2.79 3.98
CA GLU A 95 10.09 -3.53 4.45
C GLU A 95 10.46 -4.91 5.00
N THR A 96 11.29 -5.68 4.29
CA THR A 96 11.57 -7.10 4.61
C THR A 96 12.79 -7.31 5.51
N GLN A 97 13.79 -6.42 5.45
CA GLN A 97 15.06 -6.56 6.18
C GLN A 97 15.26 -5.47 7.25
N GLY A 98 14.25 -4.62 7.46
CA GLY A 98 14.31 -3.52 8.42
C GLY A 98 15.23 -2.36 7.98
N GLY A 99 15.66 -2.33 6.72
CA GLY A 99 16.53 -1.28 6.17
C GLY A 99 15.93 0.13 6.20
N SER A 100 16.75 1.14 5.88
CA SER A 100 16.28 2.54 5.78
C SER A 100 15.62 2.83 4.43
N CYS A 101 14.57 3.67 4.43
CA CYS A 101 13.94 4.19 3.21
C CYS A 101 14.81 5.23 2.47
N GLY A 102 15.92 5.68 3.07
CA GLY A 102 16.77 6.76 2.52
C GLY A 102 17.45 6.45 1.18
N SER A 103 17.50 5.19 0.77
CA SER A 103 18.02 4.77 -0.54
C SER A 103 17.00 4.88 -1.69
N ILE A 104 15.73 5.16 -1.37
CA ILE A 104 14.68 5.38 -2.36
C ILE A 104 14.85 6.80 -2.93
N GLY A 105 15.11 6.91 -4.22
CA GLY A 105 15.30 8.18 -4.93
C GLY A 105 14.00 8.95 -5.10
N ASP A 106 12.94 8.26 -5.52
CA ASP A 106 11.61 8.82 -5.62
C ASP A 106 11.11 9.37 -4.26
N ARG A 107 10.67 10.64 -4.26
CA ARG A 107 10.31 11.35 -3.03
C ARG A 107 9.05 10.77 -2.40
N ASP A 108 8.06 10.45 -3.22
CA ASP A 108 6.75 10.02 -2.77
C ASP A 108 6.80 8.57 -2.27
N GLN A 109 7.53 7.70 -2.97
CA GLN A 109 7.79 6.34 -2.51
C GLN A 109 8.63 6.32 -1.22
N ARG A 110 9.62 7.20 -1.09
CA ARG A 110 10.39 7.34 0.17
C ARG A 110 9.50 7.78 1.31
N ALA A 111 8.69 8.81 1.10
CA ALA A 111 7.75 9.32 2.11
C ALA A 111 6.72 8.26 2.50
N TYR A 112 6.21 7.49 1.53
CA TYR A 112 5.34 6.35 1.79
C TYR A 112 6.02 5.30 2.65
N CYS A 113 7.24 4.89 2.29
CA CYS A 113 8.05 3.95 3.07
C CYS A 113 8.27 4.43 4.51
N ASP A 114 8.68 5.69 4.71
CA ASP A 114 8.88 6.28 6.04
C ASP A 114 7.57 6.32 6.83
N ALA A 115 6.44 6.62 6.18
CA ALA A 115 5.13 6.66 6.80
C ALA A 115 4.65 5.28 7.29
N MET A 116 4.88 4.22 6.51
CA MET A 116 4.60 2.84 6.90
C MET A 116 5.47 2.37 8.08
N LYS A 117 6.63 3.01 8.31
CA LYS A 117 7.50 2.76 9.47
C LYS A 117 7.23 3.68 10.66
N GLY A 118 6.12 4.42 10.65
CA GLY A 118 5.67 5.26 11.77
C GLY A 118 5.68 6.77 11.48
N GLY A 119 6.17 7.20 10.31
CA GLY A 119 6.14 8.60 9.86
C GLY A 119 4.73 9.08 9.44
N SER A 120 4.63 10.27 8.84
CA SER A 120 3.35 10.83 8.35
C SER A 120 3.21 10.69 6.83
N CYS A 121 1.99 10.43 6.34
CA CYS A 121 1.67 10.42 4.91
C CYS A 121 1.63 11.84 4.30
N GLY A 122 1.64 12.90 5.12
CA GLY A 122 1.42 14.28 4.67
C GLY A 122 2.47 14.84 3.70
N SER A 123 3.65 14.21 3.60
CA SER A 123 4.74 14.61 2.70
C SER A 123 4.72 13.92 1.33
N ILE A 124 3.73 13.06 1.06
CA ILE A 124 3.59 12.36 -0.23
C ILE A 124 2.83 13.27 -1.20
N ASP A 125 3.46 13.80 -2.25
CA ASP A 125 2.82 14.72 -3.19
C ASP A 125 1.77 14.04 -4.08
N ASP A 126 2.02 12.80 -4.51
CA ASP A 126 1.05 11.95 -5.20
C ASP A 126 -0.21 11.70 -4.35
N ARG A 127 -1.38 12.06 -4.88
CA ARG A 127 -2.65 12.00 -4.15
C ARG A 127 -3.13 10.58 -3.92
N ASP A 128 -2.94 9.71 -4.90
CA ASP A 128 -3.41 8.32 -4.82
C ASP A 128 -2.53 7.55 -3.85
N LEU A 129 -1.21 7.76 -3.91
CA LEU A 129 -0.27 7.17 -2.96
C LEU A 129 -0.47 7.71 -1.54
N ARG A 130 -0.77 9.01 -1.38
CA ARG A 130 -1.10 9.59 -0.07
C ARG A 130 -2.38 8.98 0.50
N ALA A 131 -3.43 8.89 -0.30
CA ALA A 131 -4.69 8.27 0.12
C ALA A 131 -4.50 6.78 0.47
N GLN A 132 -3.67 6.06 -0.29
CA GLN A 132 -3.28 4.69 0.02
C GLN A 132 -2.53 4.59 1.35
N CYS A 133 -1.56 5.48 1.58
CA CYS A 133 -0.82 5.55 2.85
C CYS A 133 -1.76 5.78 4.03
N ASP A 134 -2.64 6.79 3.92
CA ASP A 134 -3.59 7.10 4.99
C ASP A 134 -4.49 5.91 5.28
N ALA A 135 -5.00 5.22 4.24
CA ALA A 135 -5.85 4.03 4.42
C ALA A 135 -5.11 2.85 5.09
N MET A 136 -3.83 2.63 4.77
CA MET A 136 -3.06 1.46 5.24
C MET A 136 -2.47 1.59 6.64
N LYS A 137 -2.52 2.78 7.26
CA LYS A 137 -1.96 3.03 8.59
C LYS A 137 -2.91 2.69 9.76
N HIS A 138 -3.98 1.95 9.49
CA HIS A 138 -5.04 1.65 10.43
C HIS A 138 -5.33 0.14 10.50
#